data_AF-A0A662AWL6-F1
#
_entry.id   AF-A0A662AWL6-F1
#
_cell.length_a   1.000
_cell.length_b   1.000
_cell.length_c   1.000
_cell.angle_alpha   90.00
_cell.angle_beta   90.00
_cell.angle_gamma   90.00
#
_symmetry.space_group_name_H-M   'P 1'
#
loop_
_entity.id
_entity.type
_entity.pdbx_description
1 polymer ?
#
loop_
_entity_poly.entity_id
_entity_poly.type
_entity_poly.pdbx_seq_one_letter_code
_entity_poly.pdbx_strand_id
1 'polypeptide(L)'
;MTLLYMSHSGENLNFKSLLYRNSGDSPLGDRQRVVGYWAIEGLQKVEEEKSTLSEEDKSELLKISRSTLESYIRNETIPVLQVKNLSSALKKPATALVSLYLGDRLRGRIEYLTPAIPLSAMVQEMTIASATLDQRFAPVEATELGYISIEISLLSPLQKISSPDEIDPLKHGIYLVKDEYTGLYLPGKALEEQWSTEELLSHCSKEKAGLGLEDWKDADLYIFEAISFSEEDLNPSVSPAL
;
A
#
# COMPACT_ATOMS: atom_id res chain seq x y z
N MET A 1 32.19 11.40 17.51
CA MET A 1 32.30 11.74 16.07
C MET A 1 31.13 11.24 15.22
N THR A 2 30.34 10.27 15.67
CA THR A 2 29.26 9.65 14.86
C THR A 2 28.08 10.60 14.57
N LEU A 3 27.57 11.32 15.56
CA LEU A 3 26.42 12.22 15.40
C LEU A 3 26.70 13.39 14.43
N LEU A 4 27.91 13.97 14.51
CA LEU A 4 28.35 15.06 13.62
C LEU A 4 28.41 14.60 12.16
N TYR A 5 28.87 13.37 11.93
CA TYR A 5 28.91 12.76 10.60
C TYR A 5 27.50 12.51 10.04
N MET A 6 26.57 12.05 10.89
CA MET A 6 25.16 11.86 10.52
C MET A 6 24.44 13.18 10.20
N SER A 7 24.82 14.30 10.83
CA SER A 7 24.26 15.62 10.49
C SER A 7 24.80 16.22 9.19
N HIS A 8 25.87 15.66 8.62
CA HIS A 8 26.53 16.18 7.43
C HIS A 8 26.07 15.50 6.12
N SER A 9 25.36 14.38 6.20
CA SER A 9 24.93 13.55 5.05
C SER A 9 23.78 14.14 4.21
N GLY A 10 23.36 15.39 4.43
CA GLY A 10 22.34 16.06 3.60
C GLY A 10 20.90 15.55 3.82
N GLU A 11 20.68 14.68 4.81
CA GLU A 11 19.36 14.22 5.21
C GLU A 11 18.69 15.26 6.11
N ASN A 12 17.40 15.53 5.88
CA ASN A 12 16.60 16.51 6.63
C ASN A 12 16.25 15.96 8.03
N LEU A 13 17.29 15.76 8.85
CA LEU A 13 17.20 15.16 10.18
C LEU A 13 16.80 16.22 11.20
N ASN A 14 15.66 16.01 11.84
CA ASN A 14 15.23 16.78 13.00
C ASN A 14 15.65 16.04 14.28
N PHE A 15 16.45 16.70 15.11
CA PHE A 15 16.92 16.13 16.37
C PHE A 15 16.10 16.65 17.54
N LYS A 16 15.50 15.74 18.30
CA LYS A 16 14.75 16.08 19.52
C LYS A 16 15.48 15.55 20.75
N SER A 17 15.71 16.42 21.73
CA SER A 17 16.27 16.00 23.02
C SER A 17 15.22 15.20 23.80
N LEU A 18 15.51 13.94 24.13
CA LEU A 18 14.63 13.11 24.94
C LEU A 18 14.93 13.28 26.43
N LEU A 19 16.20 13.14 26.82
CA LEU A 19 16.58 13.16 28.23
C LEU A 19 18.04 13.53 28.39
N TYR A 20 18.33 14.49 29.25
CA TYR A 20 19.68 14.78 29.71
C TYR A 20 19.84 14.38 31.18
N ARG A 21 20.92 13.66 31.48
CA ARG A 21 21.35 13.33 32.85
C ARG A 21 22.86 13.46 32.96
N ASN A 22 23.38 13.42 34.18
CA ASN A 22 24.80 13.36 34.44
C ASN A 22 25.13 12.36 35.56
N SER A 23 26.41 12.03 35.71
CA SER A 23 26.87 11.06 36.72
C SER A 23 26.58 11.48 38.17
N GLY A 24 26.41 12.77 38.44
CA GLY A 24 26.00 13.31 39.74
C GLY A 24 24.51 13.11 40.06
N ASP A 25 23.72 12.65 39.08
CA ASP A 25 22.32 12.25 39.29
C ASP A 25 22.21 10.78 39.76
N SER A 26 23.34 10.07 39.89
CA SER A 26 23.41 8.74 40.48
C SER A 26 23.35 8.82 42.02
N PRO A 27 22.76 7.85 42.72
CA PRO A 27 22.75 7.82 44.19
C PRO A 27 24.12 7.89 44.85
N LEU A 28 25.18 7.51 44.12
CA LEU A 28 26.58 7.53 44.59
C LEU A 28 27.43 8.60 43.87
N GLY A 29 26.81 9.50 43.11
CA GLY A 29 27.48 10.45 42.21
C GLY A 29 27.97 11.72 42.90
N ASP A 30 29.23 12.12 42.63
CA ASP A 30 29.77 13.43 42.97
C ASP A 30 29.20 14.50 42.02
N ARG A 31 28.75 15.65 42.55
CA ARG A 31 28.18 16.76 41.78
C ARG A 31 29.20 17.81 41.36
N GLN A 32 30.42 17.78 41.92
CA GLN A 32 31.47 18.74 41.56
C GLN A 32 32.22 18.34 40.28
N ARG A 33 32.21 17.04 39.94
CA ARG A 33 32.81 16.50 38.72
C ARG A 33 31.85 15.51 38.10
N VAL A 34 31.24 15.91 37.00
CA VAL A 34 30.18 15.12 36.36
C VAL A 34 30.50 14.80 34.91
N VAL A 35 29.99 13.65 34.46
CA VAL A 35 29.93 13.26 33.05
C VAL A 35 28.48 13.36 32.60
N GLY A 36 28.22 14.14 31.55
CA GLY A 36 26.88 14.28 30.97
C GLY A 36 26.55 13.13 30.01
N TYR A 37 25.28 12.72 30.03
CA TYR A 37 24.68 11.75 29.13
C TYR A 37 23.44 12.38 28.50
N TRP A 38 23.31 12.27 27.19
CA TRP A 38 22.19 12.84 26.46
C TRP A 38 21.56 11.77 25.57
N ALA A 39 20.27 11.50 25.79
CA ALA A 39 19.43 10.75 24.88
C ALA A 39 18.80 11.73 23.88
N ILE A 40 19.08 11.49 22.61
CA ILE A 40 18.62 12.30 21.49
C ILE A 40 17.95 11.36 20.50
N GLU A 41 16.78 11.74 20.03
CA GLU A 41 16.09 11.09 18.91
C GLU A 41 16.40 11.87 17.63
N GLY A 42 16.85 11.15 16.59
CA GLY A 42 17.03 11.71 15.25
C GLY A 42 15.90 11.19 14.36
N LEU A 43 15.00 12.06 13.96
CA LEU A 43 13.93 11.73 13.02
C LEU A 43 14.30 12.30 11.66
N GLN A 44 14.42 11.45 10.65
CA GLN A 44 14.45 11.93 9.29
C GLN A 44 13.04 12.41 8.96
N LYS A 45 12.90 13.70 8.66
CA LYS A 45 11.67 14.22 8.12
C LYS A 45 11.56 13.63 6.71
N VAL A 46 10.83 12.53 6.57
CA VAL A 46 10.28 12.15 5.27
C VAL A 46 9.35 13.30 4.95
N GLU A 47 9.81 14.22 4.10
CA GLU A 47 8.85 15.05 3.39
C GLU A 47 7.91 14.05 2.73
N GLU A 48 6.66 14.03 3.17
CA GLU A 48 5.57 13.51 2.36
C GLU A 48 5.56 14.36 1.08
N GLU A 49 6.49 14.07 0.17
CA GLU A 49 6.21 14.18 -1.24
C GLU A 49 4.96 13.33 -1.40
N LYS A 50 3.78 13.95 -1.37
CA LYS A 50 2.58 13.39 -1.97
C LYS A 50 3.06 12.79 -3.27
N SER A 51 3.14 11.46 -3.32
CA SER A 51 3.70 10.72 -4.44
C SER A 51 2.74 10.87 -5.59
N THR A 52 2.83 12.04 -6.23
CA THR A 52 1.91 12.43 -7.27
C THR A 52 2.47 11.79 -8.51
N LEU A 53 1.97 10.59 -8.83
CA LEU A 53 2.21 9.96 -10.12
C LEU A 53 1.76 10.93 -11.20
N SER A 54 2.63 11.20 -12.18
CA SER A 54 2.21 11.95 -13.37
C SER A 54 1.26 11.09 -14.23
N GLU A 55 0.58 11.72 -15.19
CA GLU A 55 -0.26 10.97 -16.12
C GLU A 55 0.57 10.01 -17.00
N GLU A 56 1.82 10.37 -17.30
CA GLU A 56 2.77 9.49 -17.99
C GLU A 56 3.14 8.29 -17.12
N ASP A 57 3.36 8.48 -15.82
CA ASP A 57 3.64 7.40 -14.88
C ASP A 57 2.46 6.42 -14.78
N LYS A 58 1.23 6.93 -14.69
CA LYS A 58 0.00 6.12 -14.68
C LYS A 58 -0.14 5.32 -15.98
N SER A 59 0.05 5.97 -17.13
CA SER A 59 0.01 5.31 -18.44
C SER A 59 1.08 4.21 -18.56
N GLU A 60 2.28 4.46 -18.05
CA GLU A 60 3.36 3.47 -18.06
C GLU A 60 3.04 2.27 -17.17
N LEU A 61 2.49 2.49 -15.97
CA LEU A 61 2.06 1.40 -15.08
C LEU A 61 0.95 0.53 -15.69
N LEU A 62 -0.03 1.15 -16.37
CA LEU A 62 -1.08 0.39 -17.07
C LEU A 62 -0.50 -0.41 -18.24
N LYS A 63 0.46 0.13 -19.00
CA LYS A 63 1.17 -0.62 -20.05
C LYS A 63 1.98 -1.79 -19.49
N ILE A 64 2.67 -1.58 -18.36
CA ILE A 64 3.41 -2.64 -17.66
C ILE A 64 2.44 -3.75 -17.24
N SER A 65 1.31 -3.40 -16.64
CA SER A 65 0.26 -4.35 -16.24
C SER A 65 -0.27 -5.12 -17.46
N ARG A 66 -0.72 -4.41 -18.52
CA ARG A 66 -1.24 -5.03 -19.76
C ARG A 66 -0.24 -5.99 -20.41
N SER A 67 0.99 -5.54 -20.59
CA SER A 67 2.08 -6.35 -21.17
C SER A 67 2.36 -7.60 -20.33
N THR A 68 2.33 -7.46 -19.01
CA THR A 68 2.55 -8.57 -18.07
C THR A 68 1.41 -9.56 -18.13
N LEU A 69 0.15 -9.09 -18.10
CA LEU A 69 -1.03 -9.93 -18.23
C LEU A 69 -0.99 -10.75 -19.53
N GLU A 70 -0.78 -10.09 -20.67
CA GLU A 70 -0.76 -10.79 -21.96
C GLU A 70 0.39 -11.80 -22.08
N SER A 71 1.59 -11.42 -21.65
CA SER A 71 2.78 -12.28 -21.77
C SER A 71 2.68 -13.50 -20.86
N TYR A 72 2.20 -13.29 -19.63
CA TYR A 72 2.07 -14.36 -18.65
C TYR A 72 0.95 -15.33 -19.01
N ILE A 73 -0.23 -14.84 -19.42
CA ILE A 73 -1.35 -15.72 -19.77
C ILE A 73 -1.09 -16.50 -21.07
N ARG A 74 -0.36 -15.93 -22.03
CA ARG A 74 -0.06 -16.64 -23.30
C ARG A 74 1.13 -17.59 -23.19
N ASN A 75 2.18 -17.21 -22.46
CA ASN A 75 3.48 -17.87 -22.54
C ASN A 75 4.12 -18.17 -21.17
N GLU A 76 3.46 -17.84 -20.07
CA GLU A 76 4.01 -17.91 -18.70
C GLU A 76 5.32 -17.12 -18.54
N THR A 77 5.48 -16.02 -19.30
CA THR A 77 6.66 -15.15 -19.24
C THR A 77 6.35 -13.80 -18.61
N ILE A 78 7.29 -13.32 -17.80
CA ILE A 78 7.23 -11.98 -17.20
C ILE A 78 8.11 -11.04 -18.02
N PRO A 79 7.56 -9.98 -18.63
CA PRO A 79 8.33 -9.00 -19.37
C PRO A 79 9.41 -8.35 -18.50
N VAL A 80 10.62 -8.20 -19.06
CA VAL A 80 11.73 -7.55 -18.35
C VAL A 80 11.49 -6.04 -18.28
N LEU A 81 11.44 -5.49 -17.07
CA LEU A 81 11.35 -4.05 -16.86
C LEU A 81 12.63 -3.34 -17.32
N GLN A 82 12.47 -2.34 -18.19
CA GLN A 82 13.56 -1.45 -18.58
C GLN A 82 13.76 -0.36 -17.52
N VAL A 83 14.19 -0.77 -16.32
CA VAL A 83 14.26 0.08 -15.11
C VAL A 83 15.02 1.40 -15.35
N LYS A 84 15.99 1.44 -16.26
CA LYS A 84 16.72 2.69 -16.61
C LYS A 84 15.80 3.78 -17.16
N ASN A 85 14.77 3.40 -17.90
CA ASN A 85 13.87 4.32 -18.60
C ASN A 85 12.68 4.75 -17.74
N LEU A 86 12.44 4.07 -16.61
CA LEU A 86 11.36 4.43 -15.70
C LEU A 86 11.68 5.71 -14.93
N SER A 87 10.64 6.45 -14.56
CA SER A 87 10.75 7.60 -13.66
C SER A 87 11.22 7.17 -12.26
N SER A 88 11.64 8.13 -11.43
CA SER A 88 12.01 7.84 -10.04
C SER A 88 10.82 7.32 -9.23
N ALA A 89 9.60 7.80 -9.49
CA ALA A 89 8.39 7.37 -8.80
C ALA A 89 8.14 5.86 -8.95
N LEU A 90 8.29 5.32 -10.16
CA LEU A 90 8.08 3.89 -10.46
C LEU A 90 9.13 2.95 -9.86
N LYS A 91 10.23 3.51 -9.34
CA LYS A 91 11.33 2.76 -8.69
C LYS A 91 11.26 2.80 -7.17
N LYS A 92 10.48 3.72 -6.60
CA LYS A 92 10.31 3.82 -5.15
C LYS A 92 9.51 2.61 -4.64
N PRO A 93 9.85 2.07 -3.45
CA PRO A 93 9.02 1.07 -2.79
C PRO A 93 7.61 1.61 -2.54
N ALA A 94 6.60 0.89 -3.00
CA ALA A 94 5.20 1.23 -2.79
C ALA A 94 4.32 -0.01 -2.80
N THR A 95 3.10 0.13 -2.29
CA THR A 95 2.08 -0.92 -2.32
C THR A 95 1.01 -0.52 -3.32
N ALA A 96 0.66 -1.44 -4.22
CA ALA A 96 -0.40 -1.24 -5.19
C ALA A 96 -1.22 -2.52 -5.29
N LEU A 97 -2.48 -2.38 -5.68
CA LEU A 97 -3.35 -3.49 -6.05
C LEU A 97 -3.72 -3.35 -7.53
N VAL A 98 -3.90 -4.48 -8.19
CA VAL A 98 -4.38 -4.54 -9.58
C VAL A 98 -5.72 -5.23 -9.59
N SER A 99 -6.75 -4.53 -10.05
CA SER A 99 -8.08 -5.09 -10.31
C SER A 99 -8.20 -5.39 -11.80
N LEU A 100 -8.67 -6.59 -12.13
CA LEU A 100 -9.06 -6.97 -13.48
C LEU A 100 -10.57 -7.00 -13.57
N TYR A 101 -11.14 -6.43 -14.63
CA TYR A 101 -12.58 -6.42 -14.86
C TYR A 101 -12.93 -6.97 -16.23
N LEU A 102 -14.10 -7.59 -16.36
CA LEU A 102 -14.72 -8.00 -17.62
C LEU A 102 -16.02 -7.22 -17.79
N GLY A 103 -15.96 -6.11 -18.55
CA GLY A 103 -16.99 -5.06 -18.45
C GLY A 103 -17.06 -4.52 -17.03
N ASP A 104 -18.26 -4.35 -16.47
CA ASP A 104 -18.45 -3.83 -15.10
C ASP A 104 -18.23 -4.88 -13.98
N ARG A 105 -17.76 -6.09 -14.32
CA ARG A 105 -17.66 -7.20 -13.36
C ARG A 105 -16.21 -7.47 -12.97
N LEU A 106 -15.94 -7.55 -11.67
CA LEU A 106 -14.64 -7.96 -11.16
C LEU A 106 -14.30 -9.37 -11.66
N ARG A 107 -13.10 -9.51 -12.25
CA ARG A 107 -12.55 -10.75 -12.80
C ARG A 107 -11.38 -11.30 -11.99
N GLY A 108 -10.73 -10.47 -11.20
CA GLY A 108 -9.70 -10.88 -10.26
C GLY A 108 -9.04 -9.70 -9.54
N ARG A 109 -8.81 -9.86 -8.24
CA ARG A 109 -8.03 -8.95 -7.42
C ARG A 109 -7.51 -9.67 -6.17
N ILE A 110 -6.21 -9.60 -5.93
CA ILE A 110 -5.64 -10.02 -4.66
C ILE A 110 -5.82 -8.94 -3.60
N GLU A 111 -6.31 -9.32 -2.42
CA GLU A 111 -6.70 -8.40 -1.33
C GLU A 111 -5.82 -8.57 -0.08
N TYR A 112 -4.65 -9.20 -0.20
CA TYR A 112 -3.60 -9.18 0.82
C TYR A 112 -2.44 -8.29 0.37
N LEU A 113 -1.74 -7.71 1.34
CA LEU A 113 -0.62 -6.81 1.07
C LEU A 113 0.70 -7.56 1.17
N THR A 114 1.56 -7.39 0.17
CA THR A 114 2.94 -7.86 0.18
C THR A 114 3.89 -6.74 0.64
N PRO A 115 5.11 -7.06 1.08
CA PRO A 115 6.11 -6.06 1.41
C PRO A 115 6.32 -5.08 0.25
N ALA A 116 6.45 -3.79 0.55
CA ALA A 116 6.64 -2.76 -0.46
C ALA A 116 7.93 -3.03 -1.27
N ILE A 117 7.77 -3.19 -2.58
CA ILE A 117 8.84 -3.32 -3.57
C ILE A 117 8.71 -2.18 -4.59
N PRO A 118 9.69 -1.97 -5.50
CA PRO A 118 9.57 -0.94 -6.52
C PRO A 118 8.22 -1.01 -7.24
N LEU A 119 7.49 0.11 -7.33
CA LEU A 119 6.10 0.16 -7.79
C LEU A 119 5.87 -0.55 -9.13
N SER A 120 6.78 -0.37 -10.09
CA SER A 120 6.72 -1.08 -11.37
C SER A 120 6.74 -2.60 -11.25
N ALA A 121 7.55 -3.15 -10.34
CA ALA A 121 7.60 -4.59 -10.04
C ALA A 121 6.37 -5.04 -9.25
N MET A 122 5.92 -4.23 -8.28
CA MET A 122 4.68 -4.48 -7.53
C MET A 122 3.49 -4.65 -8.48
N VAL A 123 3.36 -3.77 -9.47
CA VAL A 123 2.29 -3.87 -10.48
C VAL A 123 2.40 -5.18 -11.26
N GLN A 124 3.58 -5.59 -11.73
CA GLN A 124 3.72 -6.88 -12.43
C GLN A 124 3.29 -8.07 -11.56
N GLU A 125 3.74 -8.10 -10.31
CA GLU A 125 3.44 -9.18 -9.37
C GLU A 125 1.93 -9.25 -9.10
N MET A 126 1.31 -8.11 -8.81
CA MET A 126 -0.11 -8.04 -8.52
C MET A 126 -0.97 -8.30 -9.76
N THR A 127 -0.54 -7.93 -10.96
CA THR A 127 -1.23 -8.31 -12.21
C THR A 127 -1.31 -9.82 -12.36
N ILE A 128 -0.17 -10.51 -12.18
CA ILE A 128 -0.12 -11.98 -12.31
C ILE A 128 -0.97 -12.62 -11.22
N ALA A 129 -0.82 -12.15 -9.98
CA ALA A 129 -1.54 -12.70 -8.84
C ALA A 129 -3.06 -12.51 -9.01
N SER A 130 -3.51 -11.33 -9.43
CA SER A 130 -4.93 -11.06 -9.71
C SER A 130 -5.48 -11.91 -10.87
N ALA A 131 -4.64 -12.26 -11.85
CA ALA A 131 -5.06 -13.10 -12.97
C ALA A 131 -5.09 -14.61 -12.65
N THR A 132 -4.35 -15.07 -11.64
CA THR A 132 -4.07 -16.51 -11.47
C THR A 132 -4.30 -17.07 -10.07
N LEU A 133 -4.28 -16.25 -9.03
CA LEU A 133 -4.30 -16.68 -7.63
C LEU A 133 -5.57 -16.27 -6.87
N ASP A 134 -6.47 -15.49 -7.47
CA ASP A 134 -7.74 -15.14 -6.83
C ASP A 134 -8.69 -16.34 -6.83
N GLN A 135 -8.81 -17.01 -5.68
CA GLN A 135 -9.58 -18.25 -5.51
C GLN A 135 -11.08 -18.11 -5.78
N ARG A 136 -11.61 -16.88 -5.88
CA ARG A 136 -13.01 -16.64 -6.24
C ARG A 136 -13.28 -16.89 -7.73
N PHE A 137 -12.24 -16.91 -8.55
CA PHE A 137 -12.33 -17.04 -10.00
C PHE A 137 -11.39 -18.13 -10.51
N ALA A 138 -11.72 -18.73 -11.67
CA ALA A 138 -10.73 -19.53 -12.39
C ALA A 138 -9.61 -18.61 -12.92
N PRO A 139 -8.38 -19.12 -13.13
CA PRO A 139 -7.33 -18.35 -13.80
C PRO A 139 -7.81 -17.74 -15.12
N VAL A 140 -7.32 -16.56 -15.47
CA VAL A 140 -7.67 -15.85 -16.71
C VAL A 140 -7.23 -16.65 -17.94
N GLU A 141 -8.11 -16.79 -18.92
CA GLU A 141 -7.79 -17.43 -20.20
C GLU A 141 -7.33 -16.44 -21.28
N ALA A 142 -6.56 -16.93 -22.25
CA ALA A 142 -6.04 -16.11 -23.35
C ALA A 142 -7.14 -15.48 -24.22
N THR A 143 -8.32 -16.10 -24.28
CA THR A 143 -9.53 -15.63 -24.97
C THR A 143 -10.16 -14.41 -24.30
N GLU A 144 -9.92 -14.21 -23.00
CA GLU A 144 -10.47 -13.11 -22.22
C GLU A 144 -9.63 -11.82 -22.33
N LEU A 145 -8.34 -11.95 -22.71
CA LEU A 145 -7.36 -10.84 -22.67
C LEU A 145 -7.82 -9.56 -23.36
N GLY A 146 -8.51 -9.68 -24.50
CA GLY A 146 -9.00 -8.53 -25.26
C GLY A 146 -10.21 -7.82 -24.65
N TYR A 147 -10.86 -8.43 -23.66
CA TYR A 147 -12.06 -7.93 -23.00
C TYR A 147 -11.82 -7.48 -21.56
N ILE A 148 -10.65 -7.81 -21.00
CA ILE A 148 -10.29 -7.41 -19.65
C ILE A 148 -9.91 -5.93 -19.66
N SER A 149 -10.46 -5.13 -18.75
CA SER A 149 -9.94 -3.80 -18.39
C SER A 149 -9.15 -3.88 -17.08
N ILE A 150 -8.12 -3.04 -16.97
CA ILE A 150 -7.20 -3.00 -15.84
C ILE A 150 -7.38 -1.69 -15.08
N GLU A 151 -7.49 -1.81 -13.76
CA GLU A 151 -7.43 -0.72 -12.80
C GLU A 151 -6.27 -0.97 -11.82
N ILE A 152 -5.52 0.09 -11.51
CA ILE A 152 -4.44 0.06 -10.54
C ILE A 152 -4.79 1.01 -9.40
N SER A 153 -4.76 0.50 -8.17
CA SER A 153 -4.91 1.30 -6.95
C SER A 153 -3.56 1.41 -6.26
N LEU A 154 -2.99 2.62 -6.19
CA LEU A 154 -1.78 2.90 -5.39
C LEU A 154 -2.19 3.22 -3.96
N LEU A 155 -1.62 2.52 -2.98
CA LEU A 155 -1.94 2.69 -1.56
C LEU A 155 -0.91 3.61 -0.87
N SER A 156 -1.38 4.45 0.03
CA SER A 156 -0.51 5.11 1.00
C SER A 156 0.08 4.10 1.98
N PRO A 157 1.17 4.43 2.70
CA PRO A 157 1.62 3.63 3.84
C PRO A 157 0.47 3.37 4.82
N LEU A 158 0.43 2.16 5.37
CA LEU A 158 -0.55 1.79 6.39
C LEU A 158 -0.30 2.58 7.68
N GLN A 159 -1.34 3.20 8.21
CA GLN A 159 -1.33 3.84 9.51
C GLN A 159 -2.13 3.00 10.51
N LYS A 160 -1.49 2.54 11.58
CA LYS A 160 -2.18 1.82 12.67
C LYS A 160 -3.08 2.79 13.44
N ILE A 161 -4.31 2.38 13.72
CA ILE A 161 -5.28 3.13 14.52
C ILE A 161 -5.54 2.43 15.85
N SER A 162 -5.98 3.21 16.84
CA SER A 162 -6.35 2.72 18.17
C SER A 162 -7.85 2.67 18.40
N SER A 163 -8.64 3.38 17.57
CA SER A 163 -10.11 3.36 17.61
C SER A 163 -10.72 3.37 16.20
N PRO A 164 -11.84 2.65 15.96
CA PRO A 164 -12.63 2.76 14.73
C PRO A 164 -13.04 4.19 14.37
N ASP A 165 -13.18 5.08 15.36
CA ASP A 165 -13.57 6.49 15.15
C ASP A 165 -12.54 7.29 14.32
N GLU A 166 -11.32 6.76 14.16
CA GLU A 166 -10.27 7.35 13.32
C GLU A 166 -10.49 7.08 11.81
N ILE A 167 -11.44 6.21 11.46
CA ILE A 167 -11.78 5.89 10.08
C ILE A 167 -12.66 7.00 9.51
N ASP A 168 -12.15 7.73 8.51
CA ASP A 168 -12.93 8.62 7.66
C ASP A 168 -13.47 7.80 6.47
N PRO A 169 -14.80 7.49 6.41
CA PRO A 169 -15.37 6.63 5.37
C PRO A 169 -15.24 7.20 3.95
N LEU A 170 -14.96 8.51 3.82
CA LEU A 170 -14.77 9.16 2.52
C LEU A 170 -13.36 9.01 1.96
N LYS A 171 -12.37 8.68 2.80
CA LYS A 171 -10.94 8.71 2.43
C LYS A 171 -10.23 7.40 2.68
N HIS A 172 -10.58 6.73 3.77
CA HIS A 172 -9.79 5.61 4.27
C HIS A 172 -10.32 4.29 3.72
N GLY A 173 -9.40 3.48 3.19
CA GLY A 173 -9.50 2.04 3.17
C GLY A 173 -9.09 1.49 4.53
N ILE A 174 -9.46 0.23 4.78
CA ILE A 174 -9.14 -0.45 6.03
C ILE A 174 -8.34 -1.71 5.75
N TYR A 175 -7.41 -2.01 6.64
CA TYR A 175 -6.68 -3.26 6.68
C TYR A 175 -6.70 -3.82 8.09
N LEU A 176 -7.20 -5.04 8.23
CA LEU A 176 -7.39 -5.75 9.48
C LEU A 176 -6.37 -6.90 9.54
N VAL A 177 -5.73 -7.07 10.69
CA VAL A 177 -4.80 -8.17 10.95
C VAL A 177 -5.12 -8.83 12.29
N LYS A 178 -5.41 -10.13 12.30
CA LYS A 178 -5.55 -10.94 13.50
C LYS A 178 -4.82 -12.26 13.29
N ASP A 179 -3.70 -12.44 13.98
CA ASP A 179 -2.76 -13.56 13.74
C ASP A 179 -2.35 -13.63 12.25
N GLU A 180 -2.60 -14.76 11.58
CA GLU A 180 -2.33 -14.97 10.15
C GLU A 180 -3.49 -14.52 9.24
N TYR A 181 -4.60 -14.07 9.82
CA TYR A 181 -5.80 -13.68 9.08
C TYR A 181 -5.79 -12.18 8.79
N THR A 182 -6.00 -11.84 7.52
CA THR A 182 -5.96 -10.45 7.06
C THR A 182 -7.19 -10.12 6.23
N GLY A 183 -7.73 -8.92 6.40
CA GLY A 183 -8.84 -8.43 5.59
C GLY A 183 -8.59 -7.02 5.08
N LEU A 184 -9.01 -6.73 3.85
CA LEU A 184 -8.83 -5.41 3.23
C LEU A 184 -10.11 -4.96 2.51
N TYR A 185 -10.48 -3.70 2.73
CA TYR A 185 -11.37 -2.97 1.84
C TYR A 185 -10.72 -1.67 1.39
N LEU A 186 -10.87 -1.36 0.11
CA LEU A 186 -10.43 -0.10 -0.47
C LEU A 186 -11.30 1.07 0.04
N PRO A 187 -10.80 2.32 -0.07
CA PRO A 187 -11.57 3.51 0.24
C PRO A 187 -12.95 3.54 -0.45
N GLY A 188 -13.96 4.09 0.24
CA GLY A 188 -15.31 4.26 -0.30
C GLY A 188 -16.23 3.04 -0.16
N LYS A 189 -15.73 1.86 0.25
CA LYS A 189 -16.56 0.65 0.35
C LYS A 189 -17.76 0.81 1.29
N ALA A 190 -17.58 1.49 2.43
CA ALA A 190 -18.67 1.76 3.37
C ALA A 190 -19.79 2.61 2.74
N LEU A 191 -19.44 3.54 1.84
CA LEU A 191 -20.42 4.40 1.17
C LEU A 191 -21.20 3.63 0.11
N GLU A 192 -20.51 2.79 -0.66
CA GLU A 192 -21.12 1.94 -1.70
C GLU A 192 -22.22 1.06 -1.09
N GLU A 193 -21.94 0.45 0.06
CA GLU A 193 -22.85 -0.48 0.74
C GLU A 193 -23.75 0.18 1.79
N GLN A 194 -23.59 1.50 2.01
CA GLN A 194 -24.29 2.26 3.06
C GLN A 194 -24.07 1.69 4.47
N TRP A 195 -22.87 1.19 4.74
CA TRP A 195 -22.45 0.65 6.02
C TRP A 195 -21.95 1.74 6.97
N SER A 196 -22.23 1.54 8.26
CA SER A 196 -21.51 2.17 9.36
C SER A 196 -20.07 1.66 9.45
N THR A 197 -19.22 2.36 10.21
CA THR A 197 -17.83 1.93 10.45
C THR A 197 -17.76 0.56 11.12
N GLU A 198 -18.66 0.26 12.07
CA GLU A 198 -18.72 -1.06 12.71
C GLU A 198 -19.13 -2.15 11.74
N GLU A 199 -20.11 -1.88 10.86
CA GLU A 199 -20.52 -2.82 9.81
C GLU A 199 -19.36 -3.06 8.84
N LEU A 200 -18.66 -2.02 8.38
CA LEU A 200 -17.49 -2.15 7.52
C LEU A 200 -16.44 -3.09 8.13
N LEU A 201 -16.10 -2.90 9.41
CA LEU A 201 -15.13 -3.73 10.13
C LEU A 201 -15.64 -5.16 10.32
N SER A 202 -16.93 -5.33 10.65
CA SER A 202 -17.55 -6.65 10.85
C SER A 202 -17.60 -7.46 9.56
N HIS A 203 -17.99 -6.82 8.44
CA HIS A 203 -17.97 -7.43 7.12
C HIS A 203 -16.54 -7.73 6.67
N CYS A 204 -15.57 -6.84 6.94
CA CYS A 204 -14.17 -7.09 6.60
C CYS A 204 -13.61 -8.31 7.36
N SER A 205 -13.86 -8.37 8.67
CA SER A 205 -13.51 -9.50 9.53
C SER A 205 -14.04 -10.82 8.96
N LYS A 206 -15.32 -10.85 8.60
CA LYS A 206 -15.96 -12.08 8.13
C LYS A 206 -15.62 -12.46 6.70
N GLU A 207 -15.75 -11.52 5.77
CA GLU A 207 -15.71 -11.79 4.33
C GLU A 207 -14.29 -11.77 3.77
N LYS A 208 -13.39 -10.99 4.38
CA LYS A 208 -12.02 -10.81 3.88
C LYS A 208 -11.01 -11.57 4.72
N ALA A 209 -11.12 -11.50 6.05
CA ALA A 209 -10.24 -12.22 6.94
C ALA A 209 -10.73 -13.65 7.27
N GLY A 210 -11.98 -14.01 6.96
CA GLY A 210 -12.52 -15.34 7.27
C GLY A 210 -12.75 -15.59 8.77
N LEU A 211 -12.92 -14.51 9.55
CA LEU A 211 -13.11 -14.51 11.00
C LEU A 211 -14.59 -14.35 11.38
N GLY A 212 -14.90 -14.31 12.68
CA GLY A 212 -16.20 -13.93 13.20
C GLY A 212 -16.51 -12.44 13.00
N LEU A 213 -17.80 -12.07 13.05
CA LEU A 213 -18.26 -10.68 12.86
C LEU A 213 -17.70 -9.70 13.89
N GLU A 214 -17.40 -10.15 15.11
CA GLU A 214 -16.88 -9.29 16.17
C GLU A 214 -15.37 -9.47 16.42
N ASP A 215 -14.72 -10.36 15.66
CA ASP A 215 -13.31 -10.68 15.88
C ASP A 215 -12.38 -9.49 15.60
N TRP A 216 -12.85 -8.50 14.84
CA TRP A 216 -12.13 -7.25 14.58
C TRP A 216 -11.86 -6.42 15.85
N LYS A 217 -12.65 -6.59 16.92
CA LYS A 217 -12.48 -5.83 18.17
C LYS A 217 -11.17 -6.16 18.88
N ASP A 218 -10.63 -7.36 18.64
CA ASP A 218 -9.35 -7.83 19.15
C ASP A 218 -8.25 -7.89 18.07
N ALA A 219 -8.49 -7.25 16.92
CA ALA A 219 -7.56 -7.24 15.79
C ALA A 219 -6.75 -5.94 15.73
N ASP A 220 -5.59 -5.99 15.09
CA ASP A 220 -4.86 -4.79 14.71
C ASP A 220 -5.54 -4.14 13.50
N LEU A 221 -5.89 -2.87 13.64
CA LEU A 221 -6.57 -2.09 12.61
C LEU A 221 -5.62 -1.04 12.01
N TYR A 222 -5.65 -0.94 10.69
CA TYR A 222 -4.89 0.03 9.92
C TYR A 222 -5.81 0.74 8.94
N ILE A 223 -5.50 2.00 8.66
CA ILE A 223 -6.11 2.82 7.62
C ILE A 223 -5.07 3.18 6.55
N PHE A 224 -5.56 3.42 5.34
CA PHE A 224 -4.75 3.94 4.24
C PHE A 224 -5.63 4.73 3.26
N GLU A 225 -5.02 5.63 2.50
CA GLU A 225 -5.67 6.24 1.34
C GLU A 225 -5.24 5.51 0.06
N ALA A 226 -6.04 5.61 -0.99
CA ALA A 226 -5.67 5.05 -2.29
C ALA A 226 -6.01 6.01 -3.44
N ILE A 227 -5.18 5.98 -4.47
CA ILE A 227 -5.45 6.64 -5.74
C ILE A 227 -5.61 5.54 -6.79
N SER A 228 -6.79 5.46 -7.41
CA SER A 228 -7.09 4.53 -8.49
C SER A 228 -7.03 5.22 -9.85
N PHE A 229 -6.60 4.48 -10.86
CA PHE A 229 -6.62 4.88 -12.27
C PHE A 229 -6.73 3.63 -13.14
N SER A 230 -7.42 3.74 -14.26
CA SER A 230 -7.78 2.62 -15.13
C SER A 230 -7.46 2.89 -16.60
N GLU A 231 -7.47 1.84 -17.42
CA GLU A 231 -7.34 1.99 -18.88
C GLU A 231 -8.52 2.76 -19.50
N GLU A 232 -9.70 2.70 -18.89
CA GLU A 232 -10.90 3.40 -19.35
C GLU A 232 -10.75 4.93 -19.22
N ASP A 233 -10.02 5.39 -18.19
CA ASP A 233 -9.69 6.81 -17.99
C ASP A 233 -8.79 7.36 -19.10
N LEU A 234 -7.93 6.50 -19.68
CA LEU A 234 -6.97 6.88 -20.73
C LEU A 234 -7.55 6.76 -22.14
N ASN A 235 -8.58 5.93 -22.35
CA ASN A 235 -9.23 5.72 -23.65
C ASN A 235 -10.77 5.66 -23.49
N PRO A 236 -11.45 6.81 -23.33
CA PRO A 236 -12.91 6.86 -23.19
C PRO A 236 -13.69 6.38 -24.44
N SER A 237 -13.01 6.06 -25.53
CA SER A 237 -13.58 5.58 -26.79
C SER A 237 -13.61 4.05 -26.95
N VAL A 238 -13.08 3.29 -25.98
CA VAL A 238 -13.06 1.82 -26.01
C VAL A 238 -13.83 1.28 -24.82
N SER A 239 -15.14 1.52 -24.77
CA SER A 239 -16.01 0.63 -24.00
C SER A 239 -15.96 -0.75 -24.68
N PRO A 240 -15.75 -1.85 -23.94
CA PRO A 240 -15.80 -3.18 -24.54
C PRO A 240 -17.21 -3.38 -25.10
N ALA A 241 -17.30 -3.52 -26.42
CA ALA A 241 -18.55 -3.89 -27.06
C ALA A 241 -18.96 -5.27 -26.52
N LEU A 242 -20.14 -5.30 -25.88
CA LEU A 242 -20.83 -6.48 -25.36
C LEU A 242 -20.89 -7.63 -26.38
#